data_AF-A0A958GA93-F1
#
_entry.id   AF-A0A958GA93-F1
#
_cell.length_a   1.000
_cell.length_b   1.000
_cell.length_c   1.000
_cell.angle_alpha   90.00
_cell.angle_beta   90.00
_cell.angle_gamma   90.00
#
_symmetry.space_group_name_H-M   'P 1'
#
loop_
_entity.id
_entity.type
_entity.pdbx_description
1 polymer ?
#
loop_
_entity_poly.entity_id
_entity_poly.type
_entity_poly.pdbx_seq_one_letter_code
_entity_poly.pdbx_strand_id
1 'polypeptide(L)'
;KIYDYFDNLLEVEVPLIYHRLISPQAENIRKSGARLTLNVKSPEPLRDFEVKRIVYNPVREFPVADYRAELRGDEVLSSYYYYHFDLPYVPGERGSAYRIRAKNEAGTQTLPLYVFPDSTRRRIGNDGWHFRFSGASFGAIREGFPEIPTAALNSSVFFYQYRPEISFIAGPLAQPGALVTPFGADHDEQLRQRLARWEAVIPGKENTVYSPDRRLRLRFPSNAAYDTVYVEILQQANDYPLNPAYRYLTDEYIARPFDQPMNNGAYLSITLPDSLARLPGIGAYYRKLNQAWKFLPTRADDGGVTFTTRITSLEKFTLIQDTIPPTITTLNLSRFNKSRAAALTFSLKDAMSGIYRETQIRVEVDGRWTLFEYDPEEKLLRVPRRHIPKGNHTVTISV
;
A
#
# COMPACT_ATOMS: atom_id res chain seq x y z
N LYS A 1 18.83 -1.45 -14.81
CA LYS A 1 19.71 -1.42 -16.00
C LYS A 1 20.78 -2.48 -15.81
N ILE A 2 20.81 -3.49 -16.68
CA ILE A 2 21.74 -4.62 -16.64
C ILE A 2 22.44 -4.65 -17.99
N TYR A 3 23.75 -4.87 -18.01
CA TYR A 3 24.50 -5.06 -19.24
C TYR A 3 24.71 -6.56 -19.44
N ASP A 4 24.46 -7.06 -20.65
CA ASP A 4 24.80 -8.45 -20.99
C ASP A 4 26.30 -8.60 -21.30
N TYR A 5 26.72 -9.82 -21.65
CA TYR A 5 28.11 -10.14 -21.99
C TYR A 5 28.66 -9.34 -23.19
N PHE A 6 27.77 -8.78 -24.01
CA PHE A 6 28.09 -8.00 -25.21
C PHE A 6 27.89 -6.48 -24.99
N ASP A 7 27.80 -6.03 -23.74
CA ASP A 7 27.52 -4.64 -23.36
C ASP A 7 26.17 -4.11 -23.86
N ASN A 8 25.21 -4.98 -24.21
CA ASN A 8 23.86 -4.53 -24.52
C ASN A 8 23.17 -4.07 -23.24
N LEU A 9 22.59 -2.87 -23.28
CA LEU A 9 21.81 -2.32 -22.17
C LEU A 9 20.41 -2.95 -22.15
N LEU A 10 20.18 -3.79 -21.14
CA LEU A 10 18.86 -4.29 -20.79
C LEU A 10 18.24 -3.41 -19.69
N GLU A 11 17.18 -2.69 -20.03
CA GLU A 11 16.34 -2.01 -19.04
C GLU A 11 15.32 -3.01 -18.50
N VAL A 12 15.62 -3.59 -17.34
CA VAL A 12 14.68 -4.45 -16.62
C VAL A 12 13.87 -3.60 -15.67
N GLU A 13 12.56 -3.55 -15.91
CA GLU A 13 11.58 -3.03 -14.97
C GLU A 13 11.17 -4.17 -14.05
N VAL A 14 11.66 -4.14 -12.81
CA VAL A 14 11.32 -5.18 -11.81
C VAL A 14 10.30 -4.57 -10.84
N PRO A 15 9.10 -5.18 -10.68
CA PRO A 15 8.18 -4.76 -9.64
C PRO A 15 8.86 -4.97 -8.28
N LEU A 16 9.15 -3.86 -7.63
CA LEU A 16 9.89 -3.83 -6.38
C LEU A 16 8.88 -3.93 -5.24
N ILE A 17 8.54 -5.16 -4.85
CA ILE A 17 7.67 -5.42 -3.70
C ILE A 17 8.54 -5.25 -2.44
N TYR A 18 8.66 -4.01 -1.95
CA TYR A 18 9.34 -3.76 -0.70
C TYR A 18 8.38 -3.99 0.45
N HIS A 19 8.58 -5.12 1.13
CA HIS A 19 7.89 -5.42 2.37
C HIS A 19 8.79 -4.85 3.49
N ARG A 20 8.25 -4.04 4.42
CA ARG A 20 8.88 -3.63 5.72
C ARG A 20 9.24 -4.85 6.61
N LEU A 21 9.46 -6.03 6.03
CA LEU A 21 9.79 -7.24 6.73
C LEU A 21 11.10 -7.02 7.46
N ILE A 22 11.02 -7.24 8.75
CA ILE A 22 12.15 -7.43 9.64
C ILE A 22 13.11 -8.40 8.96
N SER A 23 14.36 -7.93 8.80
CA SER A 23 15.42 -8.66 8.13
C SER A 23 16.34 -9.26 9.18
N PRO A 24 16.05 -10.46 9.68
CA PRO A 24 16.95 -11.15 10.59
C PRO A 24 18.29 -11.43 9.88
N GLN A 25 19.39 -11.25 10.59
CA GLN A 25 20.73 -11.44 10.06
C GLN A 25 21.43 -12.57 10.82
N ALA A 26 22.10 -13.47 10.10
CA ALA A 26 22.92 -14.50 10.73
C ALA A 26 24.25 -13.91 11.22
N GLU A 27 24.67 -14.32 12.41
CA GLU A 27 25.96 -14.03 13.02
C GLU A 27 26.55 -15.30 13.63
N ASN A 28 27.88 -15.34 13.79
CA ASN A 28 28.59 -16.39 14.53
C ASN A 28 28.22 -17.82 14.10
N ILE A 29 28.16 -18.08 12.79
CA ILE A 29 27.92 -19.42 12.26
C ILE A 29 29.14 -20.31 12.56
N ARG A 30 28.95 -21.36 13.35
CA ARG A 30 30.00 -22.32 13.71
C ARG A 30 29.55 -23.74 13.41
N LYS A 31 30.50 -24.54 12.92
CA LYS A 31 30.31 -25.98 12.70
C LYS A 31 31.04 -26.76 13.78
N SER A 32 30.38 -27.76 14.33
CA SER A 32 31.00 -28.72 15.25
C SER A 32 30.40 -30.10 15.02
N GLY A 33 31.16 -31.00 14.39
CA GLY A 33 30.68 -32.33 14.04
C GLY A 33 29.41 -32.28 13.18
N ALA A 34 28.33 -32.90 13.68
CA ALA A 34 27.02 -32.95 13.02
C ALA A 34 26.09 -31.79 13.43
N ARG A 35 26.63 -30.69 13.97
CA ARG A 35 25.88 -29.51 14.41
C ARG A 35 26.36 -28.23 13.72
N LEU A 36 25.39 -27.37 13.39
CA LEU A 36 25.58 -26.00 12.97
C LEU A 36 24.96 -25.10 14.03
N THR A 37 25.78 -24.33 14.74
CA THR A 37 25.29 -23.29 15.63
C THR A 37 25.33 -21.95 14.91
N LEU A 38 24.28 -21.15 15.04
CA LEU A 38 24.27 -19.78 14.56
C LEU A 38 23.51 -18.88 15.50
N ASN A 39 23.89 -17.61 15.53
CA ASN A 39 23.09 -16.56 16.11
C ASN A 39 22.32 -15.85 15.00
N VAL A 40 21.12 -15.39 15.30
CA VAL A 40 20.32 -14.57 14.41
C VAL A 40 19.98 -13.30 15.16
N LYS A 41 20.38 -12.15 14.63
CA LYS A 41 20.00 -10.85 15.17
C LYS A 41 18.81 -10.28 14.43
N SER A 42 17.95 -9.56 15.13
CA SER A 42 16.75 -8.93 14.59
C SER A 42 16.55 -7.54 15.20
N PRO A 43 16.12 -6.51 14.45
CA PRO A 43 15.79 -5.20 15.01
C PRO A 43 14.52 -5.21 15.88
N GLU A 44 13.71 -6.27 15.78
CA GLU A 44 12.46 -6.44 16.52
C GLU A 44 12.38 -7.83 17.17
N PRO A 45 11.59 -8.00 18.25
CA PRO A 45 11.38 -9.31 18.85
C PRO A 45 10.58 -10.22 17.91
N LEU A 46 11.12 -11.43 17.69
CA LEU A 46 10.61 -12.50 16.85
C LEU A 46 10.04 -13.68 17.64
N ARG A 47 9.06 -14.35 17.05
CA ARG A 47 8.32 -15.54 17.52
C ARG A 47 8.00 -16.45 16.32
N ASP A 48 7.42 -17.62 16.57
CA ASP A 48 6.92 -18.54 15.54
C ASP A 48 7.95 -18.91 14.46
N PHE A 49 9.15 -19.33 14.88
CA PHE A 49 10.22 -19.69 13.94
C PHE A 49 9.89 -20.94 13.13
N GLU A 50 9.90 -20.83 11.81
CA GLU A 50 9.89 -21.93 10.84
C GLU A 50 11.31 -22.13 10.30
N VAL A 51 11.90 -23.31 10.53
CA VAL A 51 13.21 -23.67 10.00
C VAL A 51 13.08 -24.85 9.05
N LYS A 52 13.60 -24.68 7.84
CA LYS A 52 13.64 -25.74 6.82
C LYS A 52 15.04 -25.90 6.26
N ARG A 53 15.47 -27.15 6.07
CA ARG A 53 16.68 -27.48 5.33
C ARG A 53 16.34 -27.57 3.85
N ILE A 54 17.13 -26.92 3.02
CA ILE A 54 17.01 -26.89 1.57
C ILE A 54 18.21 -27.62 1.01
N VAL A 55 17.99 -28.62 0.17
CA VAL A 55 19.04 -29.32 -0.57
C VAL A 55 18.91 -28.92 -2.04
N TYR A 56 19.97 -28.38 -2.65
CA TYR A 56 19.91 -27.76 -3.98
C TYR A 56 19.83 -28.78 -5.13
N ASN A 57 20.31 -30.00 -4.93
CA ASN A 57 20.32 -31.03 -5.96
C ASN A 57 19.46 -32.22 -5.52
N PRO A 58 18.17 -32.33 -5.90
CA PRO A 58 17.22 -31.37 -6.48
C PRO A 58 16.59 -30.47 -5.41
N VAL A 59 16.22 -29.22 -5.74
CA VAL A 59 15.62 -28.27 -4.76
C VAL A 59 14.45 -28.91 -4.01
N ARG A 60 14.71 -29.36 -2.78
CA ARG A 60 13.74 -29.99 -1.87
C ARG A 60 13.86 -29.35 -0.50
N GLU A 61 12.72 -29.01 0.09
CA GLU A 61 12.63 -28.53 1.46
C GLU A 61 12.29 -29.69 2.39
N PHE A 62 13.07 -29.85 3.45
CA PHE A 62 12.82 -30.81 4.51
C PHE A 62 12.58 -30.06 5.82
N PRO A 63 11.46 -30.31 6.53
CA PRO A 63 11.29 -29.77 7.87
C PRO A 63 12.43 -30.26 8.76
N VAL A 64 12.96 -29.35 9.58
CA VAL A 64 13.99 -29.72 10.55
C VAL A 64 13.28 -30.16 11.83
N ALA A 65 13.36 -31.44 12.17
CA ALA A 65 12.71 -31.97 13.37
C ALA A 65 13.43 -31.55 14.67
N ASP A 66 14.74 -31.31 14.59
CA ASP A 66 15.60 -30.98 15.73
C ASP A 66 16.21 -29.59 15.58
N TYR A 67 15.45 -28.53 15.86
CA TYR A 67 16.02 -27.19 16.06
C TYR A 67 15.55 -26.63 17.40
N ARG A 68 16.45 -25.92 18.07
CA ARG A 68 16.12 -25.07 19.22
C ARG A 68 16.39 -23.64 18.84
N ALA A 69 15.35 -22.81 18.89
CA ALA A 69 15.46 -21.37 18.80
C ALA A 69 15.29 -20.80 20.22
N GLU A 70 16.39 -20.41 20.85
CA GLU A 70 16.37 -19.84 22.20
C GLU A 70 16.71 -18.35 22.11
N LEU A 71 15.87 -17.49 22.69
CA LEU A 71 16.21 -16.08 22.86
C LEU A 71 17.38 -16.01 23.86
N ARG A 72 18.52 -15.45 23.42
CA ARG A 72 19.67 -15.22 24.30
C ARG A 72 19.84 -13.72 24.51
N GLY A 73 19.36 -13.24 25.65
CA GLY A 73 19.72 -11.93 26.21
C GLY A 73 18.65 -10.84 26.07
N ASP A 74 18.17 -10.39 27.23
CA ASP A 74 17.54 -9.08 27.48
C ASP A 74 18.62 -8.00 27.75
N GLU A 75 19.83 -8.11 27.18
CA GLU A 75 20.83 -7.06 27.38
C GLU A 75 20.49 -5.84 26.52
N VAL A 76 19.83 -4.87 27.17
CA VAL A 76 19.42 -3.50 26.76
C VAL A 76 20.62 -2.62 26.33
N LEU A 77 21.68 -3.19 25.76
CA LEU A 77 22.90 -2.48 25.36
C LEU A 77 23.12 -2.39 23.85
N SER A 78 22.28 -3.03 23.02
CA SER A 78 22.34 -2.86 21.57
C SER A 78 20.94 -2.87 20.97
N SER A 79 20.71 -2.12 19.89
CA SER A 79 19.41 -1.93 19.23
C SER A 79 18.81 -3.20 18.57
N TYR A 80 19.14 -4.41 19.05
CA TYR A 80 18.83 -5.69 18.41
C TYR A 80 18.52 -6.80 19.42
N TYR A 81 17.69 -7.76 18.99
CA TYR A 81 17.34 -9.00 19.66
C TYR A 81 18.14 -10.17 19.06
N TYR A 82 18.61 -11.08 19.90
CA TYR A 82 19.47 -12.20 19.48
C TYR A 82 18.85 -13.57 19.76
N TYR A 83 18.84 -14.42 18.74
CA TYR A 83 18.29 -15.77 18.77
C TYR A 83 19.39 -16.77 18.49
N HIS A 84 19.50 -17.81 19.31
CA HIS A 84 20.44 -18.88 19.12
C HIS A 84 19.76 -20.08 18.47
N PHE A 85 20.36 -20.60 17.41
CA PHE A 85 19.92 -21.81 16.72
C PHE A 85 21.01 -22.89 16.81
N ASP A 86 20.59 -24.07 17.24
CA ASP A 86 21.34 -25.32 17.08
C ASP A 86 20.62 -26.17 16.02
N LEU A 87 21.21 -26.28 14.84
CA LEU A 87 20.67 -26.99 13.69
C LEU A 87 21.49 -28.25 13.41
N PRO A 88 20.88 -29.33 12.91
CA PRO A 88 21.64 -30.48 12.42
C PRO A 88 22.56 -30.04 11.28
N TYR A 89 23.68 -30.71 11.07
CA TYR A 89 24.56 -30.51 9.93
C TYR A 89 25.01 -31.88 9.43
N VAL A 90 25.02 -32.07 8.12
CA VAL A 90 25.51 -33.30 7.49
C VAL A 90 26.89 -33.01 6.90
N PRO A 91 27.98 -33.47 7.54
CA PRO A 91 29.32 -33.26 7.03
C PRO A 91 29.47 -33.79 5.60
N GLY A 92 30.06 -32.98 4.73
CA GLY A 92 30.30 -33.35 3.33
C GLY A 92 29.12 -33.16 2.37
N GLU A 93 27.92 -32.85 2.87
CA GLU A 93 26.81 -32.49 2.00
C GLU A 93 27.04 -31.11 1.38
N ARG A 94 27.24 -31.08 0.06
CA ARG A 94 27.39 -29.84 -0.70
C ARG A 94 26.03 -29.31 -1.15
N GLY A 95 25.89 -27.98 -1.11
CA GLY A 95 24.68 -27.34 -1.60
C GLY A 95 23.47 -27.63 -0.73
N SER A 96 23.63 -27.59 0.59
CA SER A 96 22.52 -27.42 1.51
C SER A 96 22.50 -26.02 2.11
N ALA A 97 21.31 -25.55 2.45
CA ALA A 97 21.05 -24.29 3.14
C ALA A 97 19.95 -24.50 4.17
N TYR A 98 19.86 -23.59 5.14
CA TYR A 98 18.71 -23.47 6.02
C TYR A 98 17.95 -22.21 5.64
N ARG A 99 16.62 -22.31 5.54
CA ARG A 99 15.73 -21.17 5.49
C ARG A 99 15.07 -21.01 6.84
N ILE A 100 15.26 -19.85 7.44
CA ILE A 100 14.65 -19.45 8.71
C ILE A 100 13.64 -18.35 8.40
N ARG A 101 12.40 -18.55 8.83
CA ARG A 101 11.35 -17.52 8.84
C ARG A 101 10.84 -17.37 10.25
N ALA A 102 10.37 -16.18 10.60
CA ALA A 102 9.72 -15.93 11.88
C ALA A 102 8.57 -14.94 11.67
N LYS A 103 7.88 -14.61 12.76
CA LYS A 103 6.96 -13.47 12.85
C LYS A 103 7.40 -12.56 13.98
N ASN A 104 7.08 -11.27 13.93
CA ASN A 104 7.23 -10.41 15.12
C ASN A 104 6.03 -10.53 16.06
N GLU A 105 6.06 -9.80 17.17
CA GLU A 105 4.94 -9.73 18.13
C GLU A 105 3.64 -9.24 17.50
N ALA A 106 3.75 -8.42 16.44
CA ALA A 106 2.64 -7.94 15.66
C ALA A 106 2.07 -8.98 14.68
N GLY A 107 2.65 -10.19 14.58
CA GLY A 107 2.25 -11.23 13.64
C GLY A 107 2.75 -11.02 12.21
N THR A 108 3.54 -9.97 11.96
CA THR A 108 4.16 -9.70 10.67
C THR A 108 5.26 -10.71 10.42
N GLN A 109 5.25 -11.39 9.27
CA GLN A 109 6.30 -12.32 8.88
C GLN A 109 7.68 -11.60 8.82
N THR A 110 8.79 -12.33 8.84
CA THR A 110 10.13 -11.82 8.51
C THR A 110 10.50 -12.14 7.07
N LEU A 111 11.55 -11.49 6.55
CA LEU A 111 12.22 -12.03 5.36
C LEU A 111 12.78 -13.43 5.69
N PRO A 112 12.76 -14.37 4.73
CA PRO A 112 13.46 -15.62 4.89
C PRO A 112 14.96 -15.37 4.97
N LEU A 113 15.57 -15.73 6.09
CA LEU A 113 17.02 -15.75 6.25
C LEU A 113 17.55 -17.09 5.73
N TYR A 114 18.44 -17.03 4.74
CA TYR A 114 19.13 -18.21 4.23
C TYR A 114 20.52 -18.33 4.82
N VAL A 115 20.84 -19.51 5.36
CA VAL A 115 22.10 -19.83 6.03
C VAL A 115 22.73 -21.02 5.35
N PHE A 116 23.91 -20.83 4.76
CA PHE A 116 24.63 -21.90 4.08
C PHE A 116 25.71 -22.40 5.02
N PRO A 117 25.67 -23.67 5.48
CA PRO A 117 26.70 -24.19 6.36
C PRO A 117 28.10 -23.97 5.78
N ASP A 118 28.27 -24.22 4.48
CA ASP A 118 29.56 -24.11 3.79
C ASP A 118 29.98 -22.68 3.40
N SER A 119 29.33 -21.65 3.93
CA SER A 119 29.83 -20.27 3.81
C SER A 119 30.98 -20.02 4.79
N THR A 120 32.14 -20.62 4.56
CA THR A 120 33.36 -20.20 5.25
C THR A 120 34.00 -19.03 4.50
N ARG A 121 34.42 -17.97 5.20
CA ARG A 121 35.46 -17.04 4.70
C ARG A 121 36.71 -17.85 4.43
N ARG A 122 36.93 -18.30 3.18
CA ARG A 122 38.14 -19.00 2.78
C ARG A 122 39.02 -18.01 2.02
N ARG A 123 40.14 -17.60 2.62
CA ARG A 123 41.20 -16.86 1.93
C ARG A 123 41.95 -17.87 1.06
N ILE A 124 41.90 -17.72 -0.26
CA ILE A 124 42.65 -18.56 -1.20
C ILE A 124 43.73 -17.65 -1.81
N GLY A 125 44.97 -17.80 -1.36
CA GLY A 125 46.11 -17.04 -1.90
C GLY A 125 46.01 -15.52 -1.71
N ASN A 126 46.76 -14.78 -2.56
CA ASN A 126 46.85 -13.32 -2.55
C ASN A 126 45.71 -12.63 -3.34
N ASP A 127 44.92 -13.35 -4.15
CA ASP A 127 44.13 -12.74 -5.24
C ASP A 127 42.60 -12.97 -5.15
N GLY A 128 42.02 -13.09 -3.95
CA GLY A 128 40.57 -12.86 -3.82
C GLY A 128 39.85 -13.54 -2.66
N TRP A 129 38.73 -12.93 -2.28
CA TRP A 129 37.77 -13.46 -1.31
C TRP A 129 36.60 -14.12 -2.04
N HIS A 130 36.29 -15.38 -1.72
CA HIS A 130 35.01 -15.97 -2.10
C HIS A 130 33.96 -15.68 -1.02
N PHE A 131 32.87 -15.02 -1.39
CA PHE A 131 31.69 -14.86 -0.54
C PHE A 131 30.61 -15.85 -0.97
N ARG A 132 30.17 -16.69 -0.04
CA ARG A 132 28.94 -17.47 -0.16
C ARG A 132 27.98 -16.90 0.89
N PHE A 133 26.85 -16.36 0.43
CA PHE A 133 25.99 -15.46 1.19
C PHE A 133 25.31 -16.13 2.39
N SER A 134 25.14 -15.38 3.48
CA SER A 134 24.17 -15.64 4.55
C SER A 134 23.36 -14.37 4.78
N GLY A 135 22.05 -14.38 4.53
CA GLY A 135 21.22 -13.16 4.58
C GLY A 135 19.78 -13.34 4.08
N ALA A 136 18.97 -12.29 4.24
CA ALA A 136 17.67 -12.14 3.57
C ALA A 136 17.90 -11.80 2.07
N SER A 137 17.13 -12.39 1.15
CA SER A 137 17.36 -12.35 -0.33
C SER A 137 17.39 -10.91 -0.91
N PHE A 138 18.11 -10.53 -1.98
CA PHE A 138 18.61 -11.21 -3.20
C PHE A 138 20.11 -10.94 -3.45
N GLY A 139 20.80 -11.88 -4.11
CA GLY A 139 22.14 -11.69 -4.64
C GLY A 139 22.12 -11.14 -6.06
N ALA A 140 22.64 -9.93 -6.26
CA ALA A 140 23.16 -9.47 -7.54
C ALA A 140 24.67 -9.25 -7.36
N ILE A 141 25.45 -10.02 -8.11
CA ILE A 141 26.91 -9.95 -8.16
C ILE A 141 27.28 -8.80 -9.09
N ARG A 142 28.12 -7.87 -8.64
CA ARG A 142 29.27 -7.38 -9.41
C ARG A 142 30.23 -6.61 -8.49
N GLU A 143 31.41 -7.16 -8.26
CA GLU A 143 32.69 -6.45 -8.40
C GLU A 143 33.83 -7.45 -8.25
N GLY A 144 34.61 -7.60 -9.33
CA GLY A 144 35.80 -8.44 -9.40
C GLY A 144 35.62 -9.72 -10.21
N PHE A 145 35.80 -9.64 -11.53
CA PHE A 145 36.43 -10.76 -12.23
C PHE A 145 37.93 -10.68 -11.90
N PRO A 146 38.54 -11.68 -11.25
CA PRO A 146 39.86 -12.09 -11.70
C PRO A 146 39.67 -12.75 -13.07
N GLU A 147 40.52 -12.44 -14.04
CA GLU A 147 40.59 -13.19 -15.30
C GLU A 147 40.73 -14.67 -14.95
N ILE A 148 39.70 -15.49 -15.27
CA ILE A 148 39.78 -16.94 -15.09
C ILE A 148 40.24 -17.52 -16.43
N PRO A 149 41.43 -18.15 -16.51
CA PRO A 149 41.82 -18.92 -17.67
C PRO A 149 40.80 -20.04 -17.89
N THR A 150 40.37 -20.20 -19.13
CA THR A 150 39.26 -21.05 -19.63
C THR A 150 39.38 -22.57 -19.37
N ALA A 151 40.31 -23.02 -18.52
CA ALA A 151 40.60 -24.43 -18.28
C ALA A 151 40.04 -25.02 -16.96
N ALA A 152 39.26 -24.27 -16.17
CA ALA A 152 38.77 -24.74 -14.86
C ALA A 152 37.24 -24.71 -14.67
N LEU A 153 36.45 -24.92 -15.73
CA LEU A 153 34.99 -25.10 -15.65
C LEU A 153 34.62 -26.52 -15.16
N ASN A 154 35.12 -26.89 -13.99
CA ASN A 154 34.58 -27.97 -13.15
C ASN A 154 33.89 -27.43 -11.89
N SER A 155 33.59 -26.12 -11.86
CA SER A 155 32.97 -25.47 -10.71
C SER A 155 31.53 -25.07 -11.00
N SER A 156 30.66 -25.51 -10.10
CA SER A 156 29.21 -25.34 -10.09
C SER A 156 28.84 -23.86 -10.01
N VAL A 157 28.69 -23.22 -11.17
CA VAL A 157 27.96 -21.95 -11.27
C VAL A 157 26.49 -22.28 -11.00
N PHE A 158 26.00 -21.87 -9.83
CA PHE A 158 24.62 -22.11 -9.42
C PHE A 158 23.71 -21.12 -10.14
N PHE A 159 22.96 -21.61 -11.12
CA PHE A 159 21.88 -20.84 -11.74
C PHE A 159 20.67 -20.84 -10.79
N TYR A 160 20.32 -19.68 -10.26
CA TYR A 160 19.00 -19.51 -9.65
C TYR A 160 17.98 -19.50 -10.78
N GLN A 161 17.07 -20.47 -10.80
CA GLN A 161 15.89 -20.38 -11.66
C GLN A 161 15.03 -19.24 -11.12
N TYR A 162 15.04 -18.10 -11.82
CA TYR A 162 14.19 -16.96 -11.53
C TYR A 162 12.73 -17.42 -11.52
N ARG A 163 12.07 -17.34 -10.36
CA ARG A 163 10.63 -17.52 -10.23
C ARG A 163 9.99 -16.14 -10.10
N PRO A 164 9.27 -15.66 -11.11
CA PRO A 164 8.73 -14.28 -11.15
C PRO A 164 7.67 -13.99 -10.08
N GLU A 165 7.21 -15.01 -9.35
CA GLU A 165 6.09 -14.91 -8.42
C GLU A 165 6.43 -14.13 -7.13
N ILE A 166 7.69 -14.11 -6.67
CA ILE A 166 8.06 -13.43 -5.41
C ILE A 166 9.50 -12.91 -5.46
N SER A 167 9.69 -11.59 -5.41
CA SER A 167 11.01 -10.93 -5.33
C SER A 167 11.10 -10.11 -4.04
N PHE A 168 12.21 -10.25 -3.29
CA PHE A 168 12.49 -9.47 -2.08
C PHE A 168 13.81 -8.72 -2.22
N ILE A 169 13.85 -7.46 -1.79
CA ILE A 169 15.08 -6.67 -1.65
C ILE A 169 15.38 -6.51 -0.16
N ALA A 170 16.37 -7.23 0.34
CA ALA A 170 16.94 -6.93 1.64
C ALA A 170 17.68 -5.58 1.61
N GLY A 171 17.47 -4.77 2.64
CA GLY A 171 18.37 -3.65 2.91
C GLY A 171 19.81 -4.14 3.14
N PRO A 172 20.83 -3.28 2.92
CA PRO A 172 22.22 -3.72 2.86
C PRO A 172 22.74 -4.26 4.21
N LEU A 173 23.63 -5.25 4.09
CA LEU A 173 24.47 -5.81 5.13
C LEU A 173 25.33 -4.70 5.76
N ALA A 174 25.04 -4.30 6.99
CA ALA A 174 25.95 -3.44 7.74
C ALA A 174 27.16 -4.28 8.21
N GLN A 175 28.33 -4.07 7.60
CA GLN A 175 29.59 -4.31 8.31
C GLN A 175 29.93 -3.07 9.13
N PRO A 176 30.50 -3.22 10.35
CA PRO A 176 31.00 -2.06 11.09
C PRO A 176 32.11 -1.38 10.28
N GLY A 177 31.86 -0.14 9.84
CA GLY A 177 32.86 0.72 9.20
C GLY A 177 32.80 0.83 7.66
N ALA A 178 31.86 0.21 6.97
CA ALA A 178 31.69 0.42 5.52
C ALA A 178 30.21 0.54 5.11
N LEU A 179 29.79 1.76 4.78
CA LEU A 179 28.56 2.07 4.06
C LEU A 179 28.78 1.76 2.57
N VAL A 180 28.84 0.48 2.21
CA VAL A 180 28.81 0.09 0.80
C VAL A 180 27.62 -0.82 0.60
N THR A 181 26.51 -0.19 0.23
CA THR A 181 25.47 -0.89 -0.51
C THR A 181 26.00 -1.11 -1.94
N PRO A 182 25.53 -2.11 -2.69
CA PRO A 182 25.81 -2.20 -4.13
C PRO A 182 25.29 -0.99 -4.93
N PHE A 183 24.62 -0.03 -4.27
CA PHE A 183 24.11 1.21 -4.83
C PHE A 183 24.85 2.46 -4.30
N GLY A 184 25.84 2.33 -3.41
CA GLY A 184 26.48 3.46 -2.72
C GLY A 184 25.72 3.99 -1.49
N ALA A 185 26.36 4.82 -0.67
CA ALA A 185 25.79 5.37 0.57
C ALA A 185 24.65 6.37 0.31
N ASP A 186 24.77 7.20 -0.73
CA ASP A 186 23.77 8.21 -1.07
C ASP A 186 22.47 7.61 -1.63
N HIS A 187 22.56 6.48 -2.34
CA HIS A 187 21.37 5.76 -2.80
C HIS A 187 20.63 5.06 -1.64
N ASP A 188 21.34 4.63 -0.58
CA ASP A 188 20.71 4.05 0.62
C ASP A 188 19.86 5.09 1.35
N GLU A 189 20.40 6.30 1.54
CA GLU A 189 19.69 7.37 2.23
C GLU A 189 18.45 7.83 1.42
N GLN A 190 18.59 8.03 0.11
CA GLN A 190 17.45 8.40 -0.75
C GLN A 190 16.38 7.29 -0.80
N LEU A 191 16.80 6.02 -0.84
CA LEU A 191 15.88 4.89 -0.82
C LEU A 191 15.17 4.78 0.53
N ARG A 192 15.89 4.88 1.66
CA ARG A 192 15.31 4.89 3.01
C ARG A 192 14.32 6.03 3.18
N GLN A 193 14.66 7.23 2.74
CA GLN A 193 13.76 8.39 2.79
C GLN A 193 12.51 8.20 1.94
N ARG A 194 12.61 7.53 0.79
CA ARG A 194 11.44 7.17 -0.03
C ARG A 194 10.59 6.10 0.64
N LEU A 195 11.20 5.06 1.21
CA LEU A 195 10.51 3.95 1.87
C LEU A 195 9.85 4.37 3.19
N ALA A 196 10.45 5.31 3.92
CA ALA A 196 9.89 5.85 5.16
C ALA A 196 8.52 6.54 4.95
N ARG A 197 8.18 6.92 3.71
CA ARG A 197 6.88 7.53 3.36
C ARG A 197 5.75 6.51 3.22
N TRP A 198 6.07 5.22 3.12
CA TRP A 198 5.10 4.15 2.99
C TRP A 198 4.76 3.58 4.36
N GLU A 199 3.46 3.50 4.65
CA GLU A 199 2.92 2.92 5.87
C GLU A 199 2.22 1.60 5.59
N ALA A 200 2.43 0.62 6.48
CA ALA A 200 1.79 -0.69 6.32
C ALA A 200 0.36 -0.65 6.84
N VAL A 201 -0.59 -1.10 6.01
CA VAL A 201 -1.98 -1.38 6.37
C VAL A 201 -2.12 -2.89 6.50
N ILE A 202 -2.10 -3.39 7.73
CA ILE A 202 -2.10 -4.83 8.04
C ILE A 202 -3.53 -5.32 8.33
N PRO A 203 -4.00 -6.39 7.67
CA PRO A 203 -5.29 -7.01 7.99
C PRO A 203 -5.42 -7.39 9.47
N GLY A 204 -6.61 -7.24 10.03
CA GLY A 204 -6.89 -7.48 11.44
C GLY A 204 -6.53 -6.33 12.38
N LYS A 205 -5.91 -5.26 11.88
CA LYS A 205 -5.52 -4.08 12.68
C LYS A 205 -6.10 -2.79 12.13
N GLU A 206 -6.45 -1.89 13.03
CA GLU A 206 -6.72 -0.51 12.61
C GLU A 206 -5.40 0.19 12.29
N ASN A 207 -5.32 0.79 11.11
CA ASN A 207 -4.12 1.49 10.64
C ASN A 207 -4.50 2.92 10.25
N THR A 208 -3.57 3.87 10.36
CA THR A 208 -3.80 5.26 9.96
C THR A 208 -2.60 5.79 9.19
N VAL A 209 -2.86 6.47 8.07
CA VAL A 209 -1.84 7.08 7.20
C VAL A 209 -2.16 8.56 7.02
N TYR A 210 -1.14 9.42 7.10
CA TYR A 210 -1.28 10.88 7.03
C TYR A 210 -0.60 11.44 5.78
N SER A 211 -1.15 12.53 5.24
CA SER A 211 -0.45 13.36 4.26
C SER A 211 0.79 14.04 4.87
N PRO A 212 1.74 14.53 4.05
CA PRO A 212 2.91 15.25 4.52
C PRO A 212 2.59 16.45 5.43
N ASP A 213 1.56 17.23 5.07
CA ASP A 213 1.06 18.35 5.87
C ASP A 213 0.14 17.94 7.04
N ARG A 214 -0.11 16.64 7.19
CA ARG A 214 -1.01 16.01 8.18
C ARG A 214 -2.46 16.49 8.16
N ARG A 215 -2.91 17.19 7.11
CA ARG A 215 -4.29 17.64 6.98
C ARG A 215 -5.22 16.54 6.50
N LEU A 216 -4.72 15.66 5.63
CA LEU A 216 -5.43 14.47 5.20
C LEU A 216 -5.01 13.28 6.06
N ARG A 217 -6.01 12.52 6.50
CA ARG A 217 -5.87 11.26 7.23
C ARG A 217 -6.70 10.18 6.56
N LEU A 218 -6.09 9.03 6.29
CA LEU A 218 -6.77 7.80 5.91
C LEU A 218 -6.77 6.86 7.10
N ARG A 219 -7.96 6.50 7.60
CA ARG A 219 -8.15 5.52 8.67
C ARG A 219 -8.69 4.23 8.09
N PHE A 220 -7.89 3.18 8.18
CA PHE A 220 -8.19 1.85 7.70
C PHE A 220 -8.71 1.00 8.86
N PRO A 221 -10.01 0.62 8.89
CA PRO A 221 -10.51 -0.31 9.90
C PRO A 221 -9.81 -1.69 9.83
N SER A 222 -9.95 -2.51 10.85
CA SER A 222 -9.30 -3.84 10.93
C SER A 222 -9.61 -4.78 9.78
N ASN A 223 -10.72 -4.57 9.08
CA ASN A 223 -11.13 -5.34 7.91
C ASN A 223 -10.93 -4.59 6.58
N ALA A 224 -10.08 -3.56 6.54
CA ALA A 224 -9.88 -2.68 5.38
C ALA A 224 -9.16 -3.34 4.19
N ALA A 225 -8.33 -4.35 4.45
CA ALA A 225 -7.44 -4.96 3.45
C ALA A 225 -7.53 -6.48 3.51
N TYR A 226 -7.40 -7.13 2.34
CA TYR A 226 -7.34 -8.60 2.24
C TYR A 226 -5.97 -9.15 2.63
N ASP A 227 -4.91 -8.39 2.34
CA ASP A 227 -3.53 -8.67 2.70
C ASP A 227 -2.84 -7.35 3.09
N THR A 228 -1.58 -7.39 3.53
CA THR A 228 -0.78 -6.22 3.88
C THR A 228 -0.60 -5.32 2.65
N VAL A 229 -1.04 -4.08 2.75
CA VAL A 229 -0.88 -3.05 1.71
C VAL A 229 0.03 -1.96 2.23
N TYR A 230 1.02 -1.56 1.45
CA TYR A 230 1.83 -0.39 1.75
C TYR A 230 1.17 0.83 1.12
N VAL A 231 0.91 1.86 1.92
CA VAL A 231 0.21 3.07 1.50
C VAL A 231 1.10 4.29 1.67
N GLU A 232 1.22 5.10 0.62
CA GLU A 232 1.86 6.42 0.66
C GLU A 232 0.83 7.48 0.24
N ILE A 233 0.91 8.66 0.86
CA ILE A 233 0.14 9.84 0.45
C ILE A 233 1.13 10.90 -0.03
N LEU A 234 1.11 11.19 -1.32
CA LEU A 234 1.83 12.33 -1.90
C LEU A 234 0.96 13.58 -1.86
N GLN A 235 1.59 14.75 -1.86
CA GLN A 235 0.92 16.05 -1.90
C GLN A 235 1.51 16.86 -3.05
N GLN A 236 0.65 17.45 -3.87
CA GLN A 236 1.06 18.33 -4.96
C GLN A 236 0.03 19.44 -5.22
N ALA A 237 0.48 20.53 -5.82
CA ALA A 237 -0.43 21.57 -6.28
C ALA A 237 -1.45 21.00 -7.28
N ASN A 238 -2.68 21.52 -7.24
CA ASN A 238 -3.71 21.10 -8.19
C ASN A 238 -3.38 21.58 -9.61
N ASP A 239 -3.40 20.66 -10.56
CA ASP A 239 -3.12 20.93 -11.98
C ASP A 239 -4.38 20.88 -12.87
N TYR A 240 -5.47 20.28 -12.37
CA TYR A 240 -6.70 20.12 -13.12
C TYR A 240 -7.51 21.43 -13.12
N PRO A 241 -7.90 21.97 -14.28
CA PRO A 241 -8.65 23.23 -14.35
C PRO A 241 -10.07 23.03 -13.81
N LEU A 242 -10.49 23.91 -12.89
CA LEU A 242 -11.87 24.00 -12.45
C LEU A 242 -12.61 25.10 -13.22
N ASN A 243 -13.94 25.01 -13.27
CA ASN A 243 -14.77 26.16 -13.60
C ASN A 243 -14.44 27.30 -12.59
N PRO A 244 -14.31 28.57 -13.03
CA PRO A 244 -14.01 29.71 -12.14
C PRO A 244 -14.96 29.88 -10.94
N ALA A 245 -16.17 29.32 -11.01
CA ALA A 245 -17.12 29.32 -9.91
C ALA A 245 -16.78 28.32 -8.78
N TYR A 246 -15.83 27.41 -9.01
CA TYR A 246 -15.33 26.46 -8.00
C TYR A 246 -13.93 26.85 -7.52
N ARG A 247 -13.58 26.41 -6.31
CA ARG A 247 -12.28 26.71 -5.71
C ARG A 247 -11.69 25.52 -4.97
N TYR A 248 -10.44 25.18 -5.26
CA TYR A 248 -9.68 24.25 -4.42
C TYR A 248 -9.41 24.88 -3.04
N LEU A 249 -9.68 24.13 -1.98
CA LEU A 249 -9.39 24.51 -0.60
C LEU A 249 -8.16 23.79 -0.04
N THR A 250 -7.74 22.71 -0.68
CA THR A 250 -6.52 21.97 -0.37
C THR A 250 -5.74 21.64 -1.64
N ASP A 251 -4.49 21.23 -1.47
CA ASP A 251 -3.70 20.56 -2.51
C ASP A 251 -4.36 19.26 -2.98
N GLU A 252 -3.83 18.68 -4.06
CA GLU A 252 -4.16 17.32 -4.46
C GLU A 252 -3.35 16.34 -3.63
N TYR A 253 -4.05 15.48 -2.90
CA TYR A 253 -3.45 14.38 -2.16
C TYR A 253 -3.58 13.09 -2.95
N ILE A 254 -2.47 12.39 -3.20
CA ILE A 254 -2.43 11.19 -4.03
C ILE A 254 -2.13 9.99 -3.14
N ALA A 255 -3.15 9.21 -2.81
CA ALA A 255 -2.98 7.97 -2.05
C ALA A 255 -2.68 6.81 -3.00
N ARG A 256 -1.58 6.08 -2.76
CA ARG A 256 -1.14 4.94 -3.58
C ARG A 256 -0.96 3.69 -2.73
N PRO A 257 -1.07 2.48 -3.30
CA PRO A 257 -1.31 2.16 -4.72
C PRO A 257 -2.77 2.29 -5.15
N PHE A 258 -3.04 2.61 -6.42
CA PHE A 258 -4.40 2.85 -6.94
C PHE A 258 -5.18 1.57 -7.29
N ASP A 259 -4.46 0.52 -7.66
CA ASP A 259 -4.98 -0.73 -8.21
C ASP A 259 -5.22 -1.81 -7.15
N GLN A 260 -4.90 -1.52 -5.90
CA GLN A 260 -5.07 -2.48 -4.82
C GLN A 260 -6.55 -2.56 -4.40
N PRO A 261 -7.20 -3.74 -4.57
CA PRO A 261 -8.54 -3.93 -4.06
C PRO A 261 -8.54 -3.84 -2.53
N MET A 262 -9.42 -3.02 -2.00
CA MET A 262 -9.65 -2.89 -0.55
C MET A 262 -10.88 -3.70 -0.14
N ASN A 263 -10.85 -4.24 1.07
CA ASN A 263 -12.02 -4.83 1.70
C ASN A 263 -12.70 -3.74 2.52
N ASN A 264 -13.94 -3.33 2.21
CA ASN A 264 -14.64 -2.24 2.90
C ASN A 264 -13.99 -0.82 2.82
N GLY A 265 -12.75 -0.68 2.34
CA GLY A 265 -12.11 0.61 2.07
C GLY A 265 -11.57 1.31 3.32
N ALA A 266 -11.53 2.64 3.27
CA ALA A 266 -11.00 3.49 4.33
C ALA A 266 -11.91 4.69 4.62
N TYR A 267 -11.70 5.34 5.76
CA TYR A 267 -12.29 6.63 6.08
C TYR A 267 -11.28 7.73 5.77
N LEU A 268 -11.65 8.60 4.84
CA LEU A 268 -10.93 9.82 4.51
C LEU A 268 -11.38 10.92 5.47
N SER A 269 -10.43 11.66 6.04
CA SER A 269 -10.67 12.91 6.77
C SER A 269 -9.73 13.98 6.25
N ILE A 270 -10.25 15.16 5.92
CA ILE A 270 -9.44 16.33 5.55
C ILE A 270 -9.80 17.48 6.49
N THR A 271 -8.79 18.05 7.14
CA THR A 271 -8.96 19.14 8.11
C THR A 271 -8.54 20.47 7.50
N LEU A 272 -9.43 21.46 7.55
CA LEU A 272 -9.14 22.83 7.11
C LEU A 272 -8.82 23.72 8.32
N PRO A 273 -8.02 24.79 8.15
CA PRO A 273 -7.96 25.85 9.15
C PRO A 273 -9.34 26.54 9.26
N ASP A 274 -9.65 27.08 10.45
CA ASP A 274 -10.93 27.74 10.75
C ASP A 274 -11.33 28.81 9.73
N SER A 275 -10.35 29.50 9.14
CA SER A 275 -10.56 30.54 8.12
C SER A 275 -11.18 30.02 6.83
N LEU A 276 -10.97 28.74 6.50
CA LEU A 276 -11.52 28.08 5.32
C LEU A 276 -12.69 27.15 5.65
N ALA A 277 -12.66 26.51 6.82
CA ALA A 277 -13.68 25.56 7.28
C ALA A 277 -15.11 26.12 7.30
N ARG A 278 -15.25 27.44 7.54
CA ARG A 278 -16.55 28.12 7.63
C ARG A 278 -17.16 28.51 6.28
N LEU A 279 -16.46 28.27 5.18
CA LEU A 279 -17.01 28.56 3.86
C LEU A 279 -18.16 27.57 3.56
N PRO A 280 -19.25 28.01 2.92
CA PRO A 280 -20.31 27.11 2.50
C PRO A 280 -19.88 26.29 1.28
N GLY A 281 -20.55 25.16 1.07
CA GLY A 281 -20.40 24.38 -0.16
C GLY A 281 -19.13 23.53 -0.23
N ILE A 282 -18.56 23.13 0.90
CA ILE A 282 -17.32 22.33 0.91
C ILE A 282 -17.63 20.85 0.77
N GLY A 283 -17.02 20.22 -0.22
CA GLY A 283 -17.09 18.78 -0.44
C GLY A 283 -15.72 18.15 -0.66
N ALA A 284 -15.57 16.89 -0.27
CA ALA A 284 -14.47 16.06 -0.71
C ALA A 284 -14.73 15.51 -2.11
N TYR A 285 -13.68 15.50 -2.93
CA TYR A 285 -13.73 15.00 -4.29
C TYR A 285 -12.62 13.98 -4.48
N TYR A 286 -12.87 13.00 -5.33
CA TYR A 286 -11.86 12.07 -5.80
C TYR A 286 -11.68 12.16 -7.31
N ARG A 287 -10.49 11.76 -7.79
CA ARG A 287 -10.15 11.73 -9.20
C ARG A 287 -9.28 10.54 -9.52
N LYS A 288 -9.73 9.74 -10.49
CA LYS A 288 -8.90 8.73 -11.15
C LYS A 288 -7.93 9.41 -12.11
N LEU A 289 -6.82 8.75 -12.43
CA LEU A 289 -5.88 9.25 -13.43
C LEU A 289 -6.64 9.60 -14.74
N ASN A 290 -6.41 10.81 -15.26
CA ASN A 290 -7.02 11.33 -16.49
C ASN A 290 -8.56 11.44 -16.50
N GLN A 291 -9.20 11.44 -15.34
CA GLN A 291 -10.64 11.71 -15.22
C GLN A 291 -10.91 13.07 -14.57
N ALA A 292 -12.15 13.55 -14.68
CA ALA A 292 -12.63 14.72 -13.94
C ALA A 292 -12.83 14.40 -12.46
N TRP A 293 -12.85 15.44 -11.63
CA TRP A 293 -13.23 15.33 -10.23
C TRP A 293 -14.66 14.81 -10.07
N LYS A 294 -14.84 13.90 -9.13
CA LYS A 294 -16.14 13.34 -8.74
C LYS A 294 -16.33 13.57 -7.26
N PHE A 295 -17.48 14.08 -6.88
CA PHE A 295 -17.80 14.32 -5.50
C PHE A 295 -17.91 13.02 -4.71
N LEU A 296 -17.47 13.08 -3.45
CA LEU A 296 -17.70 12.07 -2.44
C LEU A 296 -18.73 12.60 -1.45
N PRO A 297 -19.78 11.83 -1.10
CA PRO A 297 -20.68 12.19 -0.01
C PRO A 297 -19.91 12.52 1.25
N THR A 298 -19.89 13.81 1.60
CA THR A 298 -19.01 14.37 2.63
C THR A 298 -19.83 14.80 3.83
N ARG A 299 -19.37 14.42 5.01
CA ARG A 299 -19.90 14.89 6.28
C ARG A 299 -18.91 15.89 6.88
N ALA A 300 -19.42 16.98 7.42
CA ALA A 300 -18.63 17.93 8.18
C ALA A 300 -18.76 17.60 9.67
N ASP A 301 -17.64 17.32 10.33
CA ASP A 301 -17.52 17.01 11.75
C ASP A 301 -16.76 18.15 12.46
N ASP A 302 -16.69 18.08 13.80
CA ASP A 302 -15.93 19.01 14.64
C ASP A 302 -16.26 20.49 14.37
N GLY A 303 -17.56 20.81 14.31
CA GLY A 303 -18.02 22.18 14.05
C GLY A 303 -17.78 22.66 12.61
N GLY A 304 -17.54 21.74 11.68
CA GLY A 304 -17.32 22.04 10.25
C GLY A 304 -15.85 22.09 9.85
N VAL A 305 -14.93 21.72 10.73
CA VAL A 305 -13.48 21.83 10.50
C VAL A 305 -12.90 20.60 9.79
N THR A 306 -13.48 19.43 10.06
CA THR A 306 -13.02 18.16 9.49
C THR A 306 -14.07 17.58 8.56
N PHE A 307 -13.68 17.32 7.31
CA PHE A 307 -14.53 16.78 6.26
C PHE A 307 -14.25 15.29 6.11
N THR A 308 -15.25 14.46 6.38
CA THR A 308 -15.12 13.00 6.44
C THR A 308 -15.96 12.31 5.37
N THR A 309 -15.42 11.25 4.79
CA THR A 309 -16.13 10.40 3.84
C THR A 309 -15.54 8.99 3.80
N ARG A 310 -16.31 8.03 3.28
CA ARG A 310 -15.85 6.66 3.08
C ARG A 310 -15.38 6.49 1.64
N ILE A 311 -14.17 5.96 1.47
CA ILE A 311 -13.58 5.65 0.17
C ILE A 311 -13.42 4.13 0.03
N THR A 312 -13.58 3.60 -1.17
CA THR A 312 -13.44 2.16 -1.46
C THR A 312 -12.17 1.83 -2.23
N SER A 313 -11.49 2.83 -2.75
CA SER A 313 -10.19 2.72 -3.42
C SER A 313 -9.31 3.90 -3.04
N LEU A 314 -8.00 3.71 -3.13
CA LEU A 314 -7.02 4.79 -3.02
C LEU A 314 -6.95 5.51 -4.37
N GLU A 315 -7.03 6.82 -4.35
CA GLU A 315 -7.11 7.67 -5.54
C GLU A 315 -6.46 9.03 -5.22
N LYS A 316 -6.72 10.03 -6.07
CA LYS A 316 -6.43 11.43 -5.78
C LYS A 316 -7.61 12.05 -5.05
N PHE A 317 -7.35 12.85 -4.03
CA PHE A 317 -8.36 13.50 -3.19
C PHE A 317 -8.07 14.99 -2.99
N THR A 318 -9.12 15.79 -2.85
CA THR A 318 -9.02 17.21 -2.48
C THR A 318 -10.34 17.71 -1.89
N LEU A 319 -10.33 18.89 -1.27
CA LEU A 319 -11.54 19.63 -0.95
C LEU A 319 -11.78 20.73 -1.98
N ILE A 320 -13.01 20.78 -2.49
CA ILE A 320 -13.46 21.81 -3.44
C ILE A 320 -14.66 22.52 -2.84
N GLN A 321 -14.67 23.84 -2.98
CA GLN A 321 -15.84 24.66 -2.71
C GLN A 321 -16.72 24.74 -3.96
N ASP A 322 -17.94 24.23 -3.85
CA ASP A 322 -19.03 24.30 -4.84
C ASP A 322 -20.20 25.10 -4.26
N THR A 323 -20.46 26.28 -4.81
CA THR A 323 -21.55 27.17 -4.39
C THR A 323 -22.64 27.32 -5.45
N ILE A 324 -22.57 26.56 -6.55
CA ILE A 324 -23.54 26.64 -7.64
C ILE A 324 -24.76 25.79 -7.27
N PRO A 325 -25.95 26.37 -7.12
CA PRO A 325 -27.14 25.59 -6.81
C PRO A 325 -27.57 24.72 -8.01
N PRO A 326 -28.21 23.57 -7.77
CA PRO A 326 -28.75 22.74 -8.84
C PRO A 326 -29.90 23.45 -9.56
N THR A 327 -30.09 23.11 -10.83
CA THR A 327 -31.19 23.63 -11.66
C THR A 327 -32.35 22.63 -11.69
N ILE A 328 -33.56 23.10 -11.36
CA ILE A 328 -34.80 22.31 -11.40
C ILE A 328 -35.70 22.84 -12.51
N THR A 329 -36.14 21.98 -13.41
CA THR A 329 -36.99 22.39 -14.55
C THR A 329 -38.15 21.41 -14.76
N THR A 330 -39.38 21.92 -14.83
CA THR A 330 -40.56 21.09 -15.17
C THR A 330 -40.52 20.66 -16.63
N LEU A 331 -40.70 19.37 -16.91
CA LEU A 331 -40.64 18.83 -18.28
C LEU A 331 -41.99 18.63 -18.95
N ASN A 332 -43.05 18.35 -18.19
CA ASN A 332 -44.32 17.90 -18.76
C ASN A 332 -45.57 18.59 -18.19
N LEU A 333 -45.43 19.78 -17.59
CA LEU A 333 -46.50 20.50 -16.88
C LEU A 333 -47.79 20.63 -17.73
N SER A 334 -47.68 20.99 -19.01
CA SER A 334 -48.83 21.10 -19.91
C SER A 334 -49.56 19.77 -20.13
N ARG A 335 -48.83 18.66 -20.32
CA ARG A 335 -49.42 17.32 -20.47
C ARG A 335 -50.04 16.83 -19.16
N PHE A 336 -49.40 17.13 -18.03
CA PHE A 336 -49.89 16.80 -16.70
C PHE A 336 -51.23 17.51 -16.38
N ASN A 337 -51.32 18.81 -16.67
CA ASN A 337 -52.55 19.61 -16.49
C ASN A 337 -53.70 19.09 -17.36
N LYS A 338 -53.41 18.59 -18.57
CA LYS A 338 -54.40 17.98 -19.48
C LYS A 338 -54.77 16.55 -19.12
N SER A 339 -54.32 16.00 -17.99
CA SER A 339 -54.56 14.60 -17.60
C SER A 339 -53.99 13.56 -18.56
N ARG A 340 -52.93 13.91 -19.30
CA ARG A 340 -52.28 13.03 -20.29
C ARG A 340 -50.95 12.45 -19.81
N ALA A 341 -50.65 12.58 -18.52
CA ALA A 341 -49.43 12.06 -17.89
C ALA A 341 -49.75 11.50 -16.51
N ALA A 342 -49.12 10.37 -16.16
CA ALA A 342 -49.31 9.68 -14.89
C ALA A 342 -48.54 10.33 -13.71
N ALA A 343 -47.54 11.17 -14.02
CA ALA A 343 -46.72 11.87 -13.03
C ALA A 343 -46.31 13.25 -13.55
N LEU A 344 -46.09 14.20 -12.63
CA LEU A 344 -45.43 15.47 -12.91
C LEU A 344 -43.92 15.25 -12.85
N THR A 345 -43.20 15.62 -13.91
CA THR A 345 -41.78 15.28 -14.08
C THR A 345 -40.92 16.54 -14.11
N PHE A 346 -39.80 16.48 -13.39
CA PHE A 346 -38.81 17.53 -13.29
C PHE A 346 -37.43 16.99 -13.69
N SER A 347 -36.64 17.81 -14.36
CA SER A 347 -35.20 17.60 -14.56
C SER A 347 -34.45 18.27 -13.40
N LEU A 348 -33.58 17.53 -12.72
CA LEU A 348 -32.72 18.02 -11.63
C LEU A 348 -31.27 17.92 -12.06
N LYS A 349 -30.69 19.03 -12.52
CA LYS A 349 -29.30 19.06 -13.03
C LYS A 349 -28.38 19.76 -12.05
N ASP A 350 -27.36 19.04 -11.62
CA ASP A 350 -26.23 19.59 -10.88
C ASP A 350 -24.94 19.48 -11.70
N ALA A 351 -24.03 20.44 -11.51
CA ALA A 351 -22.80 20.57 -12.28
C ALA A 351 -21.57 19.90 -11.63
N MET A 352 -21.57 19.63 -10.32
CA MET A 352 -20.39 19.09 -9.64
C MET A 352 -20.71 18.22 -8.41
N SER A 353 -21.25 18.81 -7.33
CA SER A 353 -21.52 18.12 -6.05
C SER A 353 -22.67 17.12 -6.10
N GLY A 354 -23.43 17.09 -7.20
CA GLY A 354 -24.36 16.07 -7.65
C GLY A 354 -25.57 15.82 -6.75
N ILE A 355 -26.58 15.18 -7.32
CA ILE A 355 -27.76 14.69 -6.61
C ILE A 355 -27.84 13.20 -6.94
N TYR A 356 -27.61 12.34 -5.95
CA TYR A 356 -27.42 10.89 -6.18
C TYR A 356 -28.48 10.03 -5.51
N ARG A 357 -29.12 10.57 -4.47
CA ARG A 357 -30.01 9.83 -3.60
C ARG A 357 -31.26 10.64 -3.33
N GLU A 358 -32.39 9.94 -3.22
CA GLU A 358 -33.67 10.52 -2.82
C GLU A 358 -33.61 11.19 -1.45
N THR A 359 -32.72 10.74 -0.55
CA THR A 359 -32.54 11.36 0.77
C THR A 359 -32.01 12.79 0.71
N GLN A 360 -31.47 13.23 -0.43
CA GLN A 360 -31.04 14.61 -0.65
C GLN A 360 -32.19 15.49 -1.15
N ILE A 361 -33.33 14.90 -1.53
CA ILE A 361 -34.43 15.63 -2.15
C ILE A 361 -35.64 15.62 -1.21
N ARG A 362 -36.27 16.77 -1.06
CA ARG A 362 -37.56 16.89 -0.38
C ARG A 362 -38.58 17.47 -1.33
N VAL A 363 -39.69 16.75 -1.48
CA VAL A 363 -40.83 17.17 -2.29
C VAL A 363 -42.02 17.40 -1.38
N GLU A 364 -42.65 18.56 -1.51
CA GLU A 364 -43.86 18.91 -0.81
C GLU A 364 -44.95 19.31 -1.79
N VAL A 365 -46.18 18.82 -1.56
CA VAL A 365 -47.39 19.26 -2.25
C VAL A 365 -48.25 19.95 -1.21
N ASP A 366 -48.55 21.22 -1.45
CA ASP A 366 -49.29 22.10 -0.54
C ASP A 366 -48.69 22.13 0.89
N GLY A 367 -47.35 22.16 0.96
CA GLY A 367 -46.59 22.21 2.21
C GLY A 367 -46.53 20.88 2.98
N ARG A 368 -46.98 19.77 2.37
CA ARG A 368 -46.90 18.43 2.97
C ARG A 368 -45.94 17.55 2.20
N TRP A 369 -45.03 16.89 2.92
CA TRP A 369 -44.13 15.90 2.34
C TRP A 369 -44.91 14.89 1.48
N THR A 370 -44.39 14.62 0.29
CA THR A 370 -45.03 13.78 -0.71
C THR A 370 -44.05 12.76 -1.26
N LEU A 371 -44.50 11.52 -1.40
CA LEU A 371 -43.72 10.46 -2.03
C LEU A 371 -43.44 10.78 -3.50
N PHE A 372 -42.19 10.60 -3.92
CA PHE A 372 -41.69 10.81 -5.28
C PHE A 372 -40.72 9.69 -5.65
N GLU A 373 -40.35 9.64 -6.92
CA GLU A 373 -39.29 8.78 -7.45
C GLU A 373 -38.19 9.67 -8.05
N TYR A 374 -36.93 9.39 -7.73
CA TYR A 374 -35.79 10.06 -8.37
C TYR A 374 -34.87 9.06 -9.08
N ASP A 375 -34.62 9.35 -10.34
CA ASP A 375 -33.68 8.63 -11.19
C ASP A 375 -32.40 9.47 -11.33
N PRO A 376 -31.29 9.13 -10.67
CA PRO A 376 -30.04 9.89 -10.73
C PRO A 376 -29.32 9.77 -12.07
N GLU A 377 -29.54 8.69 -12.84
CA GLU A 377 -28.90 8.49 -14.14
C GLU A 377 -29.56 9.40 -15.19
N GLU A 378 -30.88 9.39 -15.24
CA GLU A 378 -31.68 10.25 -16.12
C GLU A 378 -31.81 11.69 -15.59
N LYS A 379 -31.46 11.90 -14.32
CA LYS A 379 -31.63 13.17 -13.59
C LYS A 379 -33.09 13.62 -13.53
N LEU A 380 -34.01 12.66 -13.37
CA LEU A 380 -35.45 12.88 -13.43
C LEU A 380 -36.13 12.61 -12.09
N LEU A 381 -36.89 13.59 -11.61
CA LEU A 381 -37.80 13.45 -10.48
C LEU A 381 -39.23 13.32 -10.96
N ARG A 382 -39.99 12.38 -10.41
CA ARG A 382 -41.38 12.11 -10.77
C ARG A 382 -42.26 12.15 -9.53
N VAL A 383 -43.29 12.99 -9.56
CA VAL A 383 -44.34 13.03 -8.52
C VAL A 383 -45.60 12.38 -9.10
N PRO A 384 -46.02 11.21 -8.59
CA PRO A 384 -47.21 10.52 -9.08
C PRO A 384 -48.48 11.37 -8.95
N ARG A 385 -49.33 11.33 -9.97
CA ARG A 385 -50.57 12.14 -10.04
C ARG A 385 -51.52 11.92 -8.86
N ARG A 386 -51.55 10.72 -8.28
CA ARG A 386 -52.35 10.43 -7.08
C ARG A 386 -52.03 11.34 -5.89
N HIS A 387 -50.83 11.94 -5.86
CA HIS A 387 -50.40 12.87 -4.83
C HIS A 387 -50.63 14.35 -5.19
N ILE A 388 -51.02 14.63 -6.43
CA ILE A 388 -51.39 15.98 -6.92
C ILE A 388 -52.72 15.83 -7.67
N PRO A 389 -53.86 15.76 -6.96
CA PRO A 389 -55.16 15.59 -7.56
C PRO A 389 -55.55 16.79 -8.45
N LYS A 390 -56.72 16.72 -9.08
CA LYS A 390 -57.20 17.81 -9.93
C LYS A 390 -57.52 19.04 -9.06
N GLY A 391 -56.81 20.13 -9.31
CA GLY A 391 -56.97 21.38 -8.56
C GLY A 391 -55.76 22.29 -8.75
N ASN A 392 -55.75 23.40 -8.02
CA ASN A 392 -54.57 24.25 -7.88
C ASN A 392 -53.73 23.73 -6.72
N HIS A 393 -52.48 23.40 -7.00
CA HIS A 393 -51.54 22.84 -6.04
C HIS A 393 -50.19 23.54 -6.17
N THR A 394 -49.50 23.70 -5.05
CA THR A 394 -48.12 24.18 -5.02
C THR A 394 -47.18 23.01 -4.78
N VAL A 395 -46.24 22.80 -5.70
CA VAL A 395 -45.19 21.78 -5.55
C VAL A 395 -43.87 22.47 -5.24
N THR A 396 -43.31 22.19 -4.06
CA THR A 396 -42.01 22.68 -3.62
C THR A 396 -41.00 21.55 -3.69
N ILE A 397 -39.84 21.80 -4.31
CA ILE A 397 -38.73 20.85 -4.35
C ILE A 397 -37.51 21.56 -3.76
N SER A 398 -36.92 20.97 -2.72
CA SER A 398 -35.65 21.41 -2.15
C SER A 398 -34.61 20.29 -2.21
N VAL A 399 -33.36 20.69 -2.42
CA VAL A 399 -32.21 19.79 -2.64
C VAL A 399 -31.01 20.25 -1.84
#